data_AF-A0A377K8J1-F1
#
_entry.id   AF-A0A377K8J1-F1
#
_cell.length_a   1.000
_cell.length_b   1.000
_cell.length_c   1.000
_cell.angle_alpha   90.00
_cell.angle_beta   90.00
_cell.angle_gamma   90.00
#
_symmetry.space_group_name_H-M   'P 1'
#
loop_
_entity.id
_entity.type
_entity.pdbx_description
1 polymer ?
#
loop_
_entity_poly.entity_id
_entity_poly.type
_entity_poly.pdbx_seq_one_letter_code
_entity_poly.pdbx_strand_id
1 'polypeptide(L)'
;MNLSESEVQEQLDNLVKRHYLRTVSGFGNRVTKYEQRFCNSEFGDLKLSAAEVALITTLLLRGAQTPGELRSRAARMYEFSDMAEVESTLEQLASREDGPFVVRLAREPGKRESRYMHLFSGEVENPPAVTDMLNAVDGDLQARVEALEIEVAELKQRLDSLLAHLGD
;
A
#
# COMPACT_ATOMS: atom_id res chain seq x y z
N MET A 1 8.27 5.55 -23.56
CA MET A 1 9.74 5.44 -23.55
C MET A 1 10.18 4.86 -24.88
N ASN A 2 11.31 5.33 -25.42
CA ASN A 2 11.90 4.82 -26.68
C ASN A 2 13.34 4.39 -26.37
N LEU A 3 13.51 3.16 -25.88
CA LEU A 3 14.82 2.61 -25.49
C LEU A 3 15.43 1.87 -26.69
N SER A 4 16.74 1.99 -26.85
CA SER A 4 17.52 1.21 -27.82
C SER A 4 17.70 -0.24 -27.37
N GLU A 5 18.03 -1.13 -28.32
CA GLU A 5 18.30 -2.53 -28.02
C GLU A 5 19.46 -2.70 -27.03
N SER A 6 20.53 -1.92 -27.19
CA SER A 6 21.69 -1.96 -26.28
C SER A 6 21.37 -1.45 -24.88
N GLU A 7 20.55 -0.40 -24.76
CA GLU A 7 20.09 0.08 -23.44
C GLU A 7 19.26 -0.99 -22.72
N VAL A 8 18.34 -1.65 -23.43
CA VAL A 8 17.54 -2.73 -22.85
C VAL A 8 18.44 -3.92 -22.46
N GLN A 9 19.39 -4.30 -23.32
CA GLN A 9 20.31 -5.41 -23.06
C GLN A 9 21.17 -5.14 -21.81
N GLU A 10 21.68 -3.92 -21.64
CA GLU A 10 22.41 -3.52 -20.44
C GLU A 10 21.55 -3.66 -19.17
N GLN A 11 20.27 -3.25 -19.23
CA GLN A 11 19.37 -3.42 -18.09
C GLN A 11 19.07 -4.90 -17.80
N LEU A 12 18.90 -5.73 -18.84
CA LEU A 12 18.69 -7.17 -18.69
C LEU A 12 19.90 -7.82 -17.99
N ASP A 13 21.11 -7.49 -18.41
CA ASP A 13 22.35 -8.03 -17.82
C ASP A 13 22.50 -7.62 -16.35
N ASN A 14 22.21 -6.35 -16.03
CA ASN A 14 22.21 -5.84 -14.67
C ASN A 14 21.17 -6.53 -13.78
N LEU A 15 19.94 -6.75 -14.27
CA LEU A 15 18.87 -7.41 -13.53
C LEU A 15 19.13 -8.92 -13.36
N VAL A 16 19.77 -9.58 -14.32
CA VAL A 16 20.23 -10.97 -14.18
C VAL A 16 21.31 -11.07 -13.10
N LYS A 17 22.29 -10.16 -13.10
CA LYS A 17 23.35 -10.11 -12.07
C LYS A 17 22.79 -9.87 -10.67
N ARG A 18 21.70 -9.11 -10.55
CA ARG A 18 20.95 -8.88 -9.30
C ARG A 18 19.92 -9.96 -8.97
N HIS A 19 19.84 -11.02 -9.78
CA HIS A 19 18.91 -12.15 -9.62
C HIS A 19 17.42 -11.81 -9.75
N TYR A 20 17.06 -10.67 -10.32
CA TYR A 20 15.66 -10.33 -10.64
C TYR A 20 15.18 -10.94 -11.96
N LEU A 21 16.10 -11.30 -12.84
CA LEU A 21 15.83 -12.05 -14.06
C LEU A 21 16.72 -13.30 -14.13
N ARG A 22 16.37 -14.24 -15.00
CA ARG A 22 17.26 -15.31 -15.44
C ARG A 22 17.21 -15.49 -16.94
N THR A 23 18.32 -15.90 -17.51
CA THR A 23 18.42 -16.29 -18.92
C THR A 23 17.89 -17.72 -19.11
N VAL A 24 17.10 -17.92 -20.14
CA VAL A 24 16.64 -19.23 -20.59
C VAL A 24 17.14 -19.48 -21.99
N SER A 25 18.07 -20.42 -22.09
CA SER A 25 18.63 -20.90 -23.35
C SER A 25 18.33 -22.39 -23.48
N GLY A 26 17.41 -22.75 -24.39
CA GLY A 26 17.17 -24.13 -24.74
C GLY A 26 18.28 -24.69 -25.63
N PHE A 27 18.59 -25.98 -25.48
CA PHE A 27 19.57 -26.65 -26.35
C PHE A 27 19.18 -26.48 -27.83
N GLY A 28 20.12 -25.99 -28.64
CA GLY A 28 19.91 -25.74 -30.08
C GLY A 28 19.27 -24.40 -30.44
N ASN A 29 18.81 -23.59 -29.47
CA ASN A 29 18.29 -22.26 -29.72
C ASN A 29 19.37 -21.20 -29.49
N ARG A 30 19.66 -20.39 -30.52
CA ARG A 30 20.67 -19.32 -30.47
C ARG A 30 20.13 -18.01 -29.87
N VAL A 31 18.81 -17.89 -29.69
CA VAL A 31 18.19 -16.69 -29.13
C VAL A 31 18.00 -16.85 -27.63
N THR A 32 18.65 -15.99 -26.84
CA THR A 32 18.46 -15.92 -25.39
C THR A 32 17.09 -15.34 -25.06
N LYS A 33 16.33 -16.03 -24.21
CA LYS A 33 15.09 -15.51 -23.61
C LYS A 33 15.33 -15.16 -22.15
N TYR A 34 14.45 -14.35 -21.57
CA TYR A 34 14.53 -13.95 -20.16
C TYR A 34 13.24 -14.29 -19.43
N GLU A 35 13.38 -14.89 -18.25
CA GLU A 35 12.28 -15.15 -17.32
C GLU A 35 12.44 -14.25 -16.09
N GLN A 36 11.32 -13.78 -15.55
CA GLN A 36 11.32 -13.01 -14.32
C GLN A 36 11.60 -13.92 -13.12
N ARG A 37 12.43 -13.44 -12.20
CA ARG A 37 12.66 -14.05 -10.88
C ARG A 37 12.31 -13.10 -9.72
N PHE A 38 11.79 -11.93 -10.04
CA PHE A 38 11.43 -10.86 -9.12
C PHE A 38 10.46 -11.33 -8.03
N CYS A 39 9.42 -12.07 -8.40
CA CYS A 39 8.45 -12.63 -7.46
C CYS A 39 8.10 -14.08 -7.83
N ASN A 40 7.57 -14.83 -6.86
CA ASN A 40 7.05 -16.19 -7.07
C ASN A 40 8.04 -17.17 -7.71
N SER A 41 9.35 -16.94 -7.58
CA SER A 41 10.36 -17.89 -8.04
C SER A 41 10.56 -19.01 -7.00
N GLU A 42 11.17 -20.13 -7.42
CA GLU A 42 11.38 -21.30 -6.54
C GLU A 42 12.17 -20.97 -5.27
N PHE A 43 13.13 -20.03 -5.37
CA PHE A 43 14.06 -19.69 -4.30
C PHE A 43 13.92 -18.24 -3.78
N GLY A 44 13.00 -17.45 -4.35
CA GLY A 44 12.78 -16.07 -3.92
C GLY A 44 11.76 -15.98 -2.79
N ASP A 45 12.03 -15.16 -1.79
CA ASP A 45 11.17 -14.97 -0.62
C ASP A 45 9.91 -14.15 -0.95
N LEU A 46 9.98 -13.26 -1.94
CA LEU A 46 8.85 -12.43 -2.35
C LEU A 46 7.76 -13.27 -3.03
N LYS A 47 6.71 -13.59 -2.26
CA LYS A 47 5.51 -14.28 -2.74
C LYS A 47 4.36 -13.29 -2.90
N LEU A 48 3.78 -13.24 -4.09
CA LEU A 48 2.69 -12.36 -4.44
C LEU A 48 1.56 -13.19 -5.08
N SER A 49 0.33 -13.01 -4.63
CA SER A 49 -0.87 -13.50 -5.29
C SER A 49 -1.03 -12.92 -6.71
N ALA A 50 -1.90 -13.52 -7.52
CA ALA A 50 -2.17 -13.02 -8.87
C ALA A 50 -2.71 -11.57 -8.87
N ALA A 51 -3.56 -11.24 -7.88
CA ALA A 51 -4.06 -9.88 -7.67
C ALA A 51 -2.93 -8.89 -7.37
N GLU A 52 -2.05 -9.23 -6.43
CA GLU A 52 -0.90 -8.39 -6.05
C GLU A 52 0.06 -8.18 -7.23
N VAL A 53 0.37 -9.24 -8.00
CA VAL A 53 1.20 -9.15 -9.21
C VAL A 53 0.59 -8.20 -10.24
N ALA A 54 -0.73 -8.27 -10.44
CA ALA A 54 -1.45 -7.42 -11.38
C ALA A 54 -1.36 -5.93 -10.98
N LEU A 55 -1.55 -5.61 -9.70
CA LEU A 55 -1.44 -4.23 -9.20
C LEU A 55 -0.01 -3.71 -9.26
N ILE A 56 0.97 -4.46 -8.76
CA ILE A 56 2.38 -4.05 -8.76
C ILE A 56 2.89 -3.83 -10.19
N THR A 57 2.59 -4.75 -11.11
CA THR A 57 3.01 -4.61 -12.51
C THR A 57 2.39 -3.37 -13.15
N THR A 58 1.11 -3.11 -12.87
CA THR A 58 0.41 -1.93 -13.40
C THR A 58 0.98 -0.62 -12.84
N LEU A 59 1.37 -0.60 -11.56
CA LEU A 59 2.03 0.54 -10.93
C LEU A 59 3.45 0.76 -11.48
N LEU A 60 4.25 -0.31 -11.68
CA LEU A 60 5.60 -0.21 -12.27
C LEU A 60 5.57 0.38 -13.68
N LEU A 61 4.58 0.00 -14.50
CA LEU A 61 4.49 0.42 -15.90
C LEU A 61 3.85 1.80 -16.12
N ARG A 62 3.06 2.29 -15.15
CA ARG A 62 2.21 3.49 -15.34
C ARG A 62 2.29 4.49 -14.19
N GLY A 63 3.11 4.22 -13.18
CA GLY A 63 3.25 5.06 -12.00
C GLY A 63 2.00 5.10 -11.13
N ALA A 64 1.86 6.20 -10.39
CA ALA A 64 0.84 6.34 -9.35
C ALA A 64 -0.58 6.39 -9.94
N GLN A 65 -1.51 5.57 -9.43
CA GLN A 65 -2.87 5.42 -9.99
C GLN A 65 -3.92 5.28 -8.89
N THR A 66 -5.18 5.62 -9.18
CA THR A 66 -6.28 5.39 -8.23
C THR A 66 -6.77 3.93 -8.26
N PRO A 67 -7.44 3.42 -7.21
CA PRO A 67 -8.03 2.08 -7.22
C PRO A 67 -8.96 1.84 -8.42
N GLY A 68 -9.77 2.83 -8.81
CA GLY A 68 -10.64 2.69 -9.98
C GLY A 68 -9.90 2.55 -11.30
N GLU A 69 -8.79 3.28 -11.47
CA GLU A 69 -7.91 3.10 -12.63
C GLU A 69 -7.27 1.71 -12.63
N LEU A 70 -6.75 1.28 -11.47
CA LEU A 70 -6.09 -0.01 -11.31
C LEU A 70 -7.02 -1.17 -11.63
N ARG A 71 -8.28 -1.14 -11.16
CA ARG A 71 -9.29 -2.17 -11.48
C ARG A 71 -9.41 -2.39 -12.99
N SER A 72 -9.53 -1.29 -13.75
CA SER A 72 -9.70 -1.37 -15.21
C SER A 72 -8.42 -1.76 -15.96
N ARG A 73 -7.26 -1.28 -15.51
CA ARG A 73 -5.98 -1.42 -16.22
C ARG A 73 -5.27 -2.73 -15.92
N ALA A 74 -5.48 -3.29 -14.73
CA ALA A 74 -4.92 -4.55 -14.28
C ALA A 74 -5.77 -5.78 -14.68
N ALA A 75 -7.00 -5.56 -15.17
CA ALA A 75 -8.00 -6.59 -15.46
C ALA A 75 -7.52 -7.74 -16.37
N ARG A 76 -6.57 -7.48 -17.28
CA ARG A 76 -6.00 -8.53 -18.16
C ARG A 76 -5.07 -9.50 -17.43
N MET A 77 -4.49 -9.08 -16.31
CA MET A 77 -3.60 -9.91 -15.49
C MET A 77 -4.37 -10.61 -14.37
N TYR A 78 -5.35 -9.92 -13.79
CA TYR A 78 -6.25 -10.45 -12.78
C TYR A 78 -7.58 -9.68 -12.82
N GLU A 79 -8.71 -10.41 -12.89
CA GLU A 79 -10.04 -9.82 -12.92
C GLU A 79 -10.55 -9.60 -11.49
N PHE A 80 -10.58 -8.33 -11.06
CA PHE A 80 -11.10 -7.95 -9.75
C PHE A 80 -12.63 -7.90 -9.76
N SER A 81 -13.24 -8.61 -8.81
CA SER A 81 -14.69 -8.70 -8.62
C SER A 81 -15.32 -7.32 -8.43
N ASP A 82 -14.78 -6.50 -7.53
CA ASP A 82 -15.25 -5.16 -7.23
C ASP A 82 -14.09 -4.20 -6.86
N MET A 83 -14.45 -2.98 -6.43
CA MET A 83 -13.46 -1.99 -5.99
C MET A 83 -12.85 -2.34 -4.63
N ALA A 84 -13.63 -2.99 -3.76
CA ALA A 84 -13.19 -3.33 -2.41
C ALA A 84 -12.08 -4.38 -2.44
N GLU A 85 -12.11 -5.33 -3.39
CA GLU A 85 -11.01 -6.28 -3.60
C GLU A 85 -9.70 -5.56 -3.97
N VAL A 86 -9.76 -4.52 -4.81
CA VAL A 86 -8.58 -3.73 -5.18
C VAL A 86 -8.04 -2.97 -3.98
N GLU A 87 -8.90 -2.29 -3.23
CA GLU A 87 -8.50 -1.54 -2.03
C GLU A 87 -7.90 -2.46 -0.96
N SER A 88 -8.55 -3.60 -0.68
CA SER A 88 -8.05 -4.61 0.25
C SER A 88 -6.69 -5.17 -0.17
N THR A 89 -6.50 -5.46 -1.46
CA THR A 89 -5.19 -5.93 -1.99
C THR A 89 -4.11 -4.85 -1.84
N LEU A 90 -4.43 -3.58 -2.05
CA LEU A 90 -3.50 -2.46 -1.85
C LEU A 90 -3.14 -2.26 -0.37
N GLU A 91 -4.12 -2.40 0.53
CA GLU A 91 -3.90 -2.31 1.97
C GLU A 91 -3.03 -3.46 2.48
N GLN A 92 -3.26 -4.68 1.98
CA GLN A 92 -2.39 -5.83 2.26
C GLN A 92 -0.96 -5.53 1.79
N LEU A 93 -0.77 -5.10 0.54
CA LEU A 93 0.56 -4.74 0.01
C LEU A 93 1.25 -3.61 0.79
N ALA A 94 0.51 -2.71 1.42
CA ALA A 94 1.05 -1.62 2.23
C ALA A 94 1.40 -2.04 3.67
N SER A 95 0.76 -3.10 4.19
CA SER A 95 0.86 -3.53 5.60
C SER A 95 1.64 -4.84 5.80
N ARG A 96 2.21 -5.39 4.73
CA ARG A 96 2.98 -6.63 4.75
C ARG A 96 4.23 -6.56 5.63
N GLU A 97 4.46 -7.64 6.39
CA GLU A 97 5.60 -7.77 7.31
C GLU A 97 6.95 -7.87 6.60
N ASP A 98 6.98 -8.47 5.40
CA ASP A 98 8.16 -8.54 4.53
C ASP A 98 8.46 -7.23 3.78
N GLY A 99 7.71 -6.16 4.12
CA GLY A 99 7.94 -4.79 3.71
C GLY A 99 6.74 -4.19 2.99
N PRO A 100 6.51 -2.87 3.13
CA PRO A 100 5.50 -2.18 2.34
C PRO A 100 5.95 -2.14 0.87
N PHE A 101 5.11 -2.65 -0.02
CA PHE A 101 5.39 -2.65 -1.46
C PHE A 101 4.68 -1.52 -2.20
N VAL A 102 3.65 -0.94 -1.58
CA VAL A 102 2.93 0.22 -2.09
C VAL A 102 2.73 1.25 -0.99
N VAL A 103 2.56 2.50 -1.39
CA VAL A 103 2.21 3.61 -0.52
C VAL A 103 0.99 4.34 -1.06
N ARG A 104 0.07 4.70 -0.17
CA ARG A 104 -1.04 5.59 -0.49
C ARG A 104 -0.53 7.03 -0.45
N LEU A 105 -0.77 7.79 -1.50
CA LEU A 105 -0.39 9.20 -1.57
C LEU A 105 -1.49 10.10 -1.00
N ALA A 106 -1.09 11.31 -0.58
CA ALA A 106 -2.03 12.37 -0.22
C ALA A 106 -3.01 12.64 -1.38
N ARG A 107 -4.26 12.96 -1.03
CA ARG A 107 -5.26 13.29 -2.04
C ARG A 107 -4.91 14.61 -2.71
N GLU A 108 -4.96 14.63 -4.03
CA GLU A 108 -4.91 15.89 -4.78
C GLU A 108 -6.15 16.74 -4.45
N PRO A 109 -6.02 18.08 -4.34
CA PRO A 109 -7.15 18.96 -4.10
C PRO A 109 -8.30 18.73 -5.09
N GLY A 110 -9.51 18.53 -4.58
CA GLY A 110 -10.71 18.30 -5.40
C GLY A 110 -10.88 16.87 -5.94
N LYS A 111 -9.97 15.93 -5.64
CA LYS A 111 -10.14 14.50 -5.96
C LYS A 111 -10.70 13.72 -4.79
N ARG A 112 -11.66 12.83 -5.07
CA ARG A 112 -12.30 11.97 -4.07
C ARG A 112 -11.43 10.77 -3.68
N GLU A 113 -10.58 10.30 -4.58
CA GLU A 113 -9.76 9.09 -4.41
C GLU A 113 -8.28 9.46 -4.23
N SER A 114 -7.58 8.70 -3.38
CA SER A 114 -6.12 8.76 -3.27
C SER A 114 -5.49 7.91 -4.38
N ARG A 115 -4.26 8.24 -4.76
CA ARG A 115 -3.44 7.41 -5.65
C ARG A 115 -2.54 6.51 -4.83
N TYR A 116 -2.14 5.38 -5.40
CA TYR A 116 -1.15 4.47 -4.84
C TYR A 116 0.08 4.43 -5.75
N MET A 117 1.26 4.27 -5.17
CA MET A 117 2.55 4.14 -5.87
C MET A 117 3.33 2.95 -5.31
N HIS A 118 4.09 2.25 -6.16
CA HIS A 118 4.95 1.17 -5.70
C HIS A 118 6.23 1.71 -5.03
N LEU A 119 6.84 0.91 -4.14
CA LEU A 119 8.06 1.29 -3.39
C LEU A 119 9.36 0.62 -3.90
N PHE A 120 9.28 -0.20 -4.97
CA PHE A 120 10.45 -0.86 -5.57
C PHE A 120 11.48 0.08 -6.23
N SER A 121 11.15 1.36 -6.42
CA SER A 121 12.07 2.38 -6.96
C SER A 121 12.56 3.36 -5.88
N GLY A 122 12.45 2.98 -4.61
CA GLY A 122 12.81 3.82 -3.47
C GLY A 122 11.62 4.54 -2.84
N GLU A 123 11.92 5.46 -1.93
CA GLU A 123 10.92 6.27 -1.24
C GLU A 123 10.24 7.25 -2.19
N VAL A 124 8.94 7.48 -1.98
CA VAL A 124 8.15 8.42 -2.78
C VAL A 124 8.02 9.73 -2.01
N GLU A 125 8.45 10.85 -2.61
CA GLU A 125 8.32 12.20 -2.05
C GLU A 125 6.86 12.70 -2.11
N ASN A 126 6.02 12.15 -1.24
CA ASN A 126 4.75 12.71 -0.74
C ASN A 126 4.10 11.67 0.20
N PRO A 127 4.62 11.51 1.43
CA PRO A 127 4.10 10.49 2.34
C PRO A 127 2.62 10.80 2.69
N PRO A 128 1.83 9.76 3.02
CA PRO A 128 0.40 9.89 3.22
C PRO A 128 0.03 10.87 4.33
N ALA A 129 -1.11 11.55 4.15
CA ALA A 129 -1.84 12.26 5.20
C ALA A 129 -2.47 11.33 6.26
N VAL A 130 -2.01 10.07 6.41
CA VAL A 130 -2.48 9.18 7.49
C VAL A 130 -2.04 9.66 8.87
N THR A 131 -0.93 10.40 8.96
CA THR A 131 -0.53 11.04 10.22
C THR A 131 -1.59 12.04 10.69
N ASP A 132 -2.24 12.78 9.79
CA ASP A 132 -3.27 13.76 10.18
C ASP A 132 -4.57 13.10 10.64
N MET A 133 -5.00 11.98 10.04
CA MET A 133 -6.25 11.33 10.48
C MET A 133 -6.08 10.55 11.78
N LEU A 134 -4.94 9.89 12.00
CA LEU A 134 -4.68 9.19 13.26
C LEU A 134 -4.49 10.21 14.41
N ASN A 135 -3.74 11.29 14.18
CA ASN A 135 -3.53 12.33 15.20
C ASN A 135 -4.81 13.13 15.49
N ALA A 136 -5.66 13.39 14.49
CA ALA A 136 -6.93 14.08 14.70
C ALA A 136 -7.96 13.23 15.47
N VAL A 137 -8.01 11.92 15.21
CA VAL A 137 -8.89 11.00 15.94
C VAL A 137 -8.42 10.82 17.39
N ASP A 138 -7.11 10.73 17.62
CA ASP A 138 -6.54 10.58 18.97
C ASP A 138 -6.73 11.86 19.81
N GLY A 139 -6.59 13.05 19.18
CA GLY A 139 -6.88 14.32 19.83
C GLY A 139 -8.36 14.53 20.19
N ASP A 140 -9.29 14.12 19.32
CA ASP A 140 -10.73 14.18 19.59
C ASP A 140 -11.15 13.21 20.71
N LEU A 141 -10.59 12.00 20.73
CA LEU A 141 -10.82 11.05 21.81
C LEU A 141 -10.30 11.57 23.15
N GLN A 142 -9.07 12.09 23.18
CA GLN A 142 -8.46 12.62 24.40
C GLN A 142 -9.29 13.78 24.98
N ALA A 143 -9.72 14.71 24.12
CA ALA A 143 -10.57 15.83 24.54
C ALA A 143 -11.94 15.37 25.09
N ARG A 144 -12.54 14.33 24.48
CA ARG A 144 -13.80 13.75 24.97
C ARG A 144 -13.64 13.01 26.29
N VAL A 145 -12.51 12.32 26.49
CA VAL A 145 -12.20 11.64 27.75
C VAL A 145 -12.01 12.65 28.87
N GLU A 146 -11.24 13.73 28.66
CA GLU A 146 -11.04 14.78 29.66
C GLU A 146 -12.36 15.47 30.04
N ALA A 147 -13.22 15.77 29.06
CA ALA A 147 -14.54 16.36 29.32
C ALA A 147 -15.43 15.43 30.16
N LEU A 148 -15.43 14.12 29.86
CA LEU A 148 -16.19 13.12 30.60
C LEU A 148 -15.66 12.91 32.02
N GLU A 149 -14.34 12.96 32.22
CA GLU A 149 -13.73 12.84 33.55
C GLU A 149 -14.13 14.01 34.46
N ILE A 150 -14.17 15.23 33.93
CA ILE A 150 -14.65 16.42 34.65
C ILE A 150 -16.12 16.26 35.01
N GLU A 151 -16.97 15.85 34.05
CA GLU A 151 -18.41 15.67 34.28
C GLU A 151 -18.67 14.60 35.34
N VAL A 152 -17.93 13.49 35.31
CA VAL A 152 -18.02 12.41 36.31
C VAL A 152 -17.58 12.91 37.69
N ALA A 153 -16.52 13.72 37.78
CA ALA A 153 -16.09 14.29 39.05
C ALA A 153 -17.16 15.23 39.65
N GLU A 154 -17.79 16.04 38.82
CA GLU A 154 -18.84 16.97 39.23
C GLU A 154 -20.11 16.24 39.67
N LEU A 155 -20.52 15.20 38.93
CA LEU A 155 -21.65 14.35 39.28
C LEU A 155 -21.41 13.58 40.59
N LYS A 156 -20.18 13.10 40.83
CA LYS A 156 -19.82 12.45 42.10
C LYS A 156 -19.93 13.41 43.28
N GLN A 157 -19.43 14.64 43.16
CA GLN A 157 -19.56 15.65 44.21
C GLN A 157 -21.02 16.00 44.51
N ARG A 158 -21.87 16.13 43.48
CA ARG A 158 -23.31 16.38 43.66
C ARG A 158 -24.00 15.21 44.33
N LEU A 159 -23.63 13.98 43.97
CA LEU A 159 -24.16 12.77 44.60
C LEU A 159 -23.76 12.69 46.08
N ASP A 160 -22.50 12.95 46.41
CA ASP A 160 -22.01 12.95 47.78
C ASP A 160 -22.73 14.02 48.63
N SER A 161 -22.94 15.21 48.07
CA SER A 161 -23.72 16.28 48.71
C SER A 161 -25.17 15.88 48.97
N LEU A 162 -25.81 15.19 48.02
CA LEU A 162 -27.20 14.73 48.17
C LEU A 162 -27.31 13.60 49.20
N LEU A 163 -26.39 12.63 49.16
CA LEU A 163 -26.35 11.53 50.12
C LEU A 163 -26.10 12.04 51.55
N ALA A 164 -25.26 13.07 51.71
CA ALA A 164 -25.04 13.72 53.01
C ALA A 164 -26.30 14.42 53.56
N HIS A 165 -27.14 15.00 52.69
CA HIS A 165 -28.40 15.67 53.10
C HIS A 165 -29.56 14.70 53.34
N LEU A 166 -29.48 13.46 52.84
CA LEU A 166 -30.48 12.41 53.04
C LEU A 166 -30.18 11.51 54.26
N GLY A 167 -29.01 11.72 54.90
CA GLY A 167 -28.55 10.96 56.07
C GLY A 167 -28.77 11.63 57.43
N ASP A 168 -29.28 12.87 57.46
CA ASP A 168 -29.81 13.60 58.64
C ASP A 168 -31.35 13.59 58.62
#